data_AF-A0A7J4MY89-F1
#
_entry.id   AF-A0A7J4MY89-F1
#
_cell.length_a   1.000
_cell.length_b   1.000
_cell.length_c   1.000
_cell.angle_alpha   90.00
_cell.angle_beta   90.00
_cell.angle_gamma   90.00
#
_symmetry.space_group_name_H-M   'P 1'
#
loop_
_entity.id
_entity.type
_entity.pdbx_description
1 polymer ?
#
loop_
_entity_poly.entity_id
_entity_poly.type
_entity_poly.pdbx_seq_one_letter_code
_entity_poly.pdbx_strand_id
1 'polypeptide(L)' 'VHIEDVKLFNDEWVITGTSGVVLVVCGTGSTMKSAQNQTYNRINNILIPNMYYRKDVGDRWHDDSDWLHNWGYLREV' A
#
# COMPACT_ATOMS: atom_id res chain seq x y z
N VAL A 1 1.11 1.85 -8.98
CA VAL A 1 2.17 0.95 -8.48
C VAL A 1 3.46 1.66 -8.78
N HIS A 2 4.27 1.90 -7.77
CA HIS A 2 5.59 2.48 -7.90
C HIS A 2 6.61 1.40 -7.57
N ILE A 3 7.58 1.18 -8.46
CA ILE A 3 8.72 0.29 -8.22
C ILE A 3 9.82 1.16 -7.62
N GLU A 4 10.36 0.72 -6.50
CA GLU A 4 11.41 1.44 -5.75
C GLU A 4 12.80 1.11 -6.33
N ASP A 5 13.85 1.23 -5.52
CA ASP A 5 15.23 0.93 -5.90
C ASP A 5 15.47 -0.57 -6.09
N VAL A 6 15.22 -1.05 -7.31
CA VAL A 6 15.50 -2.42 -7.75
C VAL A 6 16.35 -2.43 -9.01
N LYS A 7 17.16 -3.48 -9.15
CA LYS A 7 18.01 -3.69 -10.32
C LYS A 7 17.98 -5.15 -10.74
N LEU A 8 18.02 -5.40 -12.06
CA LEU A 8 18.29 -6.72 -12.59
C LEU A 8 19.81 -6.99 -12.54
N PHE A 9 20.21 -8.03 -11.83
CA PHE A 9 21.61 -8.43 -11.67
C PHE A 9 21.71 -9.96 -11.75
N ASN A 10 22.52 -10.47 -12.67
CA ASN A 10 22.67 -11.91 -12.94
C ASN A 10 21.31 -12.63 -13.11
N ASP A 11 20.42 -12.05 -13.93
CA ASP A 11 19.05 -12.54 -14.17
C ASP A 11 18.12 -12.59 -12.95
N GLU A 12 18.50 -11.97 -11.84
CA GLU A 12 17.69 -11.84 -10.63
C GLU A 12 17.38 -10.38 -10.32
N TRP A 13 16.15 -10.11 -9.86
CA TRP A 13 15.78 -8.79 -9.35
C TRP A 13 16.25 -8.64 -7.91
N VAL A 14 17.13 -7.67 -7.67
CA VAL A 14 17.69 -7.38 -6.34
C VAL A 14 17.29 -5.99 -5.87
N ILE A 15 17.14 -5.83 -4.55
CA ILE A 15 16.93 -4.53 -3.92
C ILE A 15 18.28 -3.82 -3.87
N THR A 16 18.31 -2.56 -4.30
CA THR A 16 19.51 -1.73 -4.28
C THR A 16 19.41 -0.51 -3.37
N GLY A 17 18.21 -0.22 -2.85
CA GLY A 17 17.97 0.86 -1.90
C GLY A 17 18.25 0.49 -0.46
N THR A 18 18.18 1.48 0.43
CA THR A 18 18.39 1.32 1.88
C THR A 18 17.12 0.98 2.65
N SER A 19 15.94 1.21 2.06
CA SER A 19 14.63 1.02 2.70
C SER A 19 14.20 -0.44 2.79
N GLY A 20 14.78 -1.33 1.98
CA GLY A 20 14.33 -2.72 1.83
C GLY A 20 12.96 -2.85 1.14
N VAL A 21 12.43 -1.76 0.55
CA VAL A 21 11.13 -1.76 -0.14
C VAL A 21 11.36 -2.06 -1.62
N VAL A 22 10.64 -3.05 -2.15
CA VAL A 22 10.70 -3.44 -3.58
C VAL A 22 9.73 -2.59 -4.42
N LEU A 23 8.56 -2.30 -3.86
CA LEU A 23 7.51 -1.53 -4.52
C LEU A 23 6.52 -0.97 -3.51
N VAL A 24 5.82 0.09 -3.92
CA VAL A 24 4.70 0.69 -3.19
C VAL A 24 3.44 0.62 -4.04
N VAL A 25 2.36 0.07 -3.47
CA VAL A 25 1.02 0.05 -4.10
C VAL A 25 0.09 0.96 -3.32
N CYS A 26 -0.36 2.02 -3.97
CA CYS A 26 -1.43 2.88 -3.46
C CYS A 26 -2.74 2.58 -4.19
N GLY A 27 -3.86 2.88 -3.54
CA GLY A 27 -5.19 2.92 -4.13
C GLY A 27 -5.95 4.12 -3.60
N THR A 28 -6.83 4.67 -4.44
CA THR A 28 -7.65 5.84 -4.12
C THR A 28 -9.10 5.57 -4.47
N GLY A 29 -10.01 6.27 -3.80
CA GLY A 29 -11.45 6.15 -4.02
C GLY A 29 -12.21 7.14 -3.16
N SER A 30 -13.48 7.38 -3.48
CA SER A 30 -14.37 8.25 -2.69
C SER A 30 -14.72 7.68 -1.32
N THR A 31 -14.46 6.39 -1.09
CA THR A 31 -14.62 5.73 0.21
C THR A 31 -13.38 4.88 0.49
N MET A 32 -13.10 4.61 1.78
CA MET A 32 -12.01 3.70 2.15
C MET A 32 -12.17 2.34 1.49
N LYS A 33 -13.40 1.81 1.42
CA LYS A 33 -13.66 0.52 0.77
C LYS A 33 -13.30 0.53 -0.72
N SER A 34 -13.60 1.62 -1.43
CA SER A 34 -13.23 1.79 -2.83
C SER A 34 -11.70 1.86 -3.01
N ALA A 35 -11.01 2.61 -2.14
CA ALA A 35 -9.55 2.69 -2.14
C ALA A 35 -8.90 1.31 -1.86
N GLN A 36 -9.40 0.58 -0.86
CA GLN A 36 -8.97 -0.80 -0.56
C GLN A 36 -9.14 -1.72 -1.77
N ASN A 37 -10.32 -1.71 -2.40
CA ASN A 37 -10.60 -2.54 -3.57
C ASN A 37 -9.61 -2.24 -4.70
N GLN A 38 -9.33 -0.95 -4.97
CA GLN A 38 -8.36 -0.57 -5.99
C GLN A 38 -6.94 -1.06 -5.65
N THR A 39 -6.50 -0.89 -4.39
CA THR A 39 -5.18 -1.36 -3.92
C THR A 39 -5.05 -2.87 -4.08
N TYR A 40 -6.00 -3.66 -3.56
CA TYR A 40 -5.92 -5.11 -3.60
C TYR A 40 -6.07 -5.67 -5.02
N ASN A 41 -6.87 -5.04 -5.88
CA ASN A 41 -6.91 -5.40 -7.30
C ASN A 41 -5.54 -5.22 -7.97
N ARG A 42 -4.79 -4.16 -7.64
CA ARG A 42 -3.42 -3.97 -8.15
C ARG A 42 -2.46 -5.01 -7.60
N ILE A 43 -2.50 -5.29 -6.28
CA ILE A 43 -1.66 -6.31 -5.64
C ILE A 43 -1.88 -7.70 -6.25
N ASN A 44 -3.13 -8.08 -6.53
CA ASN A 44 -3.46 -9.38 -7.12
C ASN A 44 -2.88 -9.60 -8.53
N ASN A 45 -2.42 -8.53 -9.20
CA ASN A 45 -1.77 -8.60 -10.50
C ASN A 45 -0.22 -8.57 -10.41
N ILE A 46 0.35 -8.64 -9.20
CA ILE A 46 1.79 -8.62 -8.95
C ILE A 46 2.24 -10.01 -8.46
N LEU A 47 3.27 -10.56 -9.10
CA LEU A 47 3.89 -11.82 -8.70
C LEU A 47 5.26 -11.54 -8.07
N ILE A 48 5.39 -11.83 -6.76
CA ILE A 48 6.68 -11.91 -6.07
C ILE A 48 6.77 -13.32 -5.46
N PRO A 49 7.86 -14.07 -5.68
CA PRO A 49 8.05 -15.37 -5.05
C PRO A 49 7.94 -15.27 -3.53
N ASN A 50 7.21 -16.21 -2.90
CA ASN A 50 7.00 -16.27 -1.45
C ASN A 50 6.37 -15.00 -0.85
N MET A 51 5.58 -14.26 -1.64
CA MET A 51 4.88 -13.07 -1.17
C MET A 51 3.92 -13.39 -0.03
N TYR A 52 4.14 -12.78 1.13
CA TYR A 52 3.21 -12.76 2.25
C TYR A 52 2.88 -11.31 2.59
N TYR A 53 1.60 -11.00 2.76
CA TYR A 53 1.15 -9.65 3.08
C TYR A 53 -0.12 -9.67 3.92
N ARG A 54 -0.32 -8.57 4.65
CA ARG A 54 -1.54 -8.31 5.41
C ARG A 54 -2.65 -7.77 4.50
N LYS A 55 -3.88 -8.22 4.74
CA LYS A 55 -5.09 -7.85 3.97
C LYS A 55 -6.06 -6.92 4.69
N ASP A 56 -5.62 -6.34 5.80
CA ASP A 56 -6.45 -5.54 6.71
C ASP A 56 -6.09 -4.05 6.69
N VAL A 57 -5.41 -3.58 5.63
CA VAL A 57 -5.03 -2.17 5.48
C VAL A 57 -6.30 -1.33 5.30
N GLY A 58 -6.59 -0.46 6.27
CA GLY A 58 -7.75 0.43 6.24
C GLY A 58 -9.03 -0.13 6.87
N ASP A 59 -9.02 -1.36 7.40
CA ASP A 59 -10.24 -1.98 7.99
C ASP A 59 -10.78 -1.21 9.19
N ARG A 60 -9.88 -0.56 9.93
CA ARG A 60 -10.21 0.25 11.11
C ARG A 60 -10.61 1.69 10.78
N TRP A 61 -10.63 2.07 9.50
CA TRP A 61 -10.89 3.46 9.11
C TRP A 61 -12.19 4.02 9.68
N HIS A 62 -13.21 3.19 9.84
CA HIS A 62 -14.49 3.60 10.42
C HIS A 62 -14.38 4.18 11.84
N ASP A 63 -13.50 3.61 12.68
CA ASP A 63 -13.24 4.12 14.04
C ASP A 63 -12.10 5.14 14.02
N ASP A 64 -11.04 4.84 13.27
CA ASP A 64 -9.82 5.66 13.24
C ASP A 64 -10.11 7.06 12.64
N SER A 65 -11.06 7.20 11.71
CA SER A 65 -11.45 8.51 11.16
C SER A 65 -12.04 9.43 12.22
N ASP A 66 -12.88 8.89 13.10
CA ASP A 66 -13.51 9.66 14.18
C ASP A 66 -12.47 10.15 15.19
N TRP A 67 -11.48 9.31 15.51
CA TRP A 67 -10.37 9.70 16.38
C TRP A 67 -9.49 10.76 15.74
N LEU A 68 -9.17 10.63 14.45
CA LEU A 68 -8.37 11.61 13.73
C LEU A 68 -9.08 12.97 13.62
N HIS A 69 -10.41 12.98 13.46
CA HIS A 69 -11.21 14.19 13.54
C HIS A 69 -11.20 14.79 14.95
N ASN A 70 -11.42 13.97 15.99
CA ASN A 70 -11.39 14.43 17.39
C ASN A 70 -10.04 15.00 17.82
N TRP A 71 -8.94 14.45 17.32
CA TRP A 71 -7.58 14.96 17.56
C TRP A 71 -7.22 16.16 16.67
N GLY A 72 -8.04 16.49 15.68
CA GLY A 72 -7.81 17.60 14.76
C GLY A 72 -6.73 17.35 13.69
N TYR A 73 -6.37 16.08 13.46
CA TYR A 73 -5.46 15.64 12.39
C TYR A 73 -6.16 15.52 11.04
N LEU A 74 -7.45 15.18 11.06
CA LEU A 74 -8.30 15.16 9.88
C LEU A 74 -9.25 16.35 9.96
N ARG A 75 -9.02 17.37 9.13
CA ARG A 75 -9.86 18.56 9.04
C ARG A 75 -10.55 18.55 7.69
N GLU A 76 -11.82 18.92 7.67
CA GLU A 76 -12.50 19.24 6.42
C GLU A 76 -11.82 20.48 5.83
N VAL A 77 -11.53 20.43 4.54
CA VAL A 77 -10.94 21.53 3.76
C VAL A 77 -12.06 22.41 3.22
#